data_AF-A0A2N3IQ78-F1
#
_entry.id   AF-A0A2N3IQ78-F1
#
_cell.length_a   1.000
_cell.length_b   1.000
_cell.length_c   1.000
_cell.angle_alpha   90.00
_cell.angle_beta   90.00
_cell.angle_gamma   90.00
#
_symmetry.space_group_name_H-M   'P 1'
#
loop_
_entity.id
_entity.type
_entity.pdbx_description
1 polymer ?
#
loop_
_entity_poly.entity_id
_entity_poly.type
_entity_poly.pdbx_seq_one_letter_code
_entity_poly.pdbx_strand_id
1 'polypeptide(L)'
;MPKQPVAVELEAINREGETQMVRGSALPVHGYSVYLRAIETSGLALATWVADYDTIGPAYELAERLSLALAIPLTILVPEPLMPITE
;
A
#
# COMPACT_ATOMS: atom_id res chain seq x y z
N MET A 1 -6.19 -22.29 8.50
CA MET A 1 -6.96 -21.74 7.37
C MET A 1 -6.29 -20.44 6.94
N PRO A 2 -5.97 -20.23 5.65
CA PRO A 2 -5.53 -18.91 5.20
C PRO A 2 -6.65 -17.91 5.48
N LYS A 3 -6.33 -16.83 6.18
CA LYS A 3 -7.32 -15.80 6.50
C LYS A 3 -7.58 -14.94 5.28
N GLN A 4 -8.85 -14.61 5.06
CA GLN A 4 -9.21 -13.70 3.98
C GLN A 4 -8.65 -12.30 4.26
N PRO A 5 -8.09 -11.63 3.25
CA PRO A 5 -7.68 -10.24 3.40
C PRO A 5 -8.90 -9.36 3.68
N VAL A 6 -8.67 -8.29 4.44
CA VAL A 6 -9.69 -7.32 4.87
C VAL A 6 -9.44 -5.92 4.31
N ALA A 7 -8.25 -5.66 3.76
CA ALA A 7 -7.91 -4.42 3.08
C ALA A 7 -6.75 -4.64 2.10
N VAL A 8 -6.67 -3.76 1.10
CA VAL A 8 -5.48 -3.53 0.29
C VAL A 8 -4.79 -2.27 0.82
N GLU A 9 -3.46 -2.30 0.94
CA GLU A 9 -2.68 -1.16 1.43
C GLU A 9 -1.66 -0.77 0.36
N LEU A 10 -1.68 0.50 -0.05
CA LEU A 10 -0.69 1.10 -0.95
C LEU A 10 0.20 2.03 -0.15
N GLU A 11 1.50 1.74 -0.11
CA GLU A 11 2.45 2.43 0.74
C GLU A 11 3.60 2.99 -0.08
N ALA A 12 4.09 4.19 0.28
CA ALA A 12 5.34 4.74 -0.24
C ALA A 12 6.52 4.31 0.64
N ILE A 13 7.61 3.87 0.01
CA ILE A 13 8.80 3.33 0.70
C ILE A 13 10.06 4.13 0.32
N ASN A 14 10.92 4.38 1.29
CA ASN A 14 12.22 5.01 1.06
C ASN A 14 13.32 3.98 0.72
N ARG A 15 14.50 4.45 0.29
CA ARG A 15 15.67 3.58 -0.02
C ARG A 15 16.13 2.68 1.13
N GLU A 16 15.75 3.01 2.36
CA GLU A 16 16.13 2.27 3.57
C GLU A 16 15.09 1.19 3.93
N GLY A 17 14.02 1.06 3.15
CA GLY A 17 12.96 0.09 3.39
C GLY A 17 12.02 0.48 4.53
N GLU A 18 12.07 1.74 5.00
CA GLU A 18 11.15 2.20 6.03
C GLU A 18 9.75 2.36 5.44
N THR A 19 8.82 1.67 6.06
CA THR A 19 7.40 1.69 5.74
C THR A 19 6.82 3.04 6.16
N GLN A 20 6.20 3.75 5.22
CA GLN A 20 5.49 5.03 5.43
C GLN A 20 6.40 6.25 5.68
N MET A 21 6.59 7.08 4.65
CA MET A 21 7.26 8.38 4.82
C MET A 21 6.27 9.50 5.21
N VAL A 22 5.77 9.48 6.46
CA VAL A 22 4.91 10.54 7.03
C VAL A 22 5.76 11.58 7.77
N ARG A 23 6.48 12.41 7.00
CA ARG A 23 6.85 13.81 7.29
C ARG A 23 8.18 14.17 6.64
N GLY A 24 8.16 15.28 5.91
CA GLY A 24 9.33 15.97 5.38
C GLY A 24 9.63 15.54 3.95
N SER A 25 9.38 16.45 3.01
CA SER A 25 9.75 16.39 1.59
C SER A 25 11.25 16.23 1.31
N ALA A 26 12.06 15.94 2.33
CA ALA A 26 13.51 15.92 2.27
C ALA A 26 14.09 14.52 2.03
N LEU A 27 13.32 13.45 2.32
CA LEU A 27 13.77 12.10 2.02
C LEU A 27 13.26 11.67 0.63
N PRO A 28 14.15 11.17 -0.23
CA PRO A 28 13.76 10.64 -1.53
C PRO A 28 12.97 9.33 -1.36
N VAL A 29 11.79 9.25 -1.98
CA VAL A 29 11.00 8.02 -2.10
C VAL A 29 11.55 7.19 -3.26
N HIS A 30 11.64 5.87 -3.06
CA HIS A 30 12.24 4.95 -4.01
C HIS A 30 11.34 3.81 -4.44
N GLY A 31 10.04 3.94 -4.19
CA GLY A 31 9.04 3.05 -4.74
C GLY A 31 7.74 3.06 -3.96
N TYR A 32 6.89 2.12 -4.34
CA TYR A 32 5.56 1.91 -3.81
C TYR A 32 5.32 0.42 -3.68
N SER A 33 4.67 0.00 -2.60
CA SER A 33 4.38 -1.40 -2.34
C SER A 33 2.89 -1.59 -2.10
N VAL A 34 2.38 -2.71 -2.60
CA VAL A 34 1.00 -3.14 -2.39
C VAL A 34 0.98 -4.33 -1.46
N TYR A 35 0.19 -4.24 -0.39
CA TYR A 35 -0.02 -5.31 0.58
C TYR A 35 -1.48 -5.72 0.67
N LEU A 36 -1.69 -6.98 1.02
CA LEU A 36 -2.98 -7.49 1.51
C LEU A 36 -2.92 -7.60 3.02
N ARG A 37 -3.79 -6.85 3.72
CA ARG A 37 -3.90 -6.91 5.18
C ARG A 37 -4.92 -7.96 5.59
N ALA A 38 -4.59 -8.76 6.60
CA ALA A 38 -5.50 -9.68 7.27
C ALA A 38 -5.45 -9.47 8.79
N ILE A 39 -6.53 -9.84 9.51
CA ILE A 39 -6.58 -9.77 10.97
C ILE A 39 -6.64 -11.17 11.57
N GLU A 40 -5.69 -11.49 12.43
CA GLU A 40 -5.65 -12.73 13.19
C GLU A 40 -6.75 -12.81 14.26
N THR A 41 -6.99 -14.02 14.77
CA THR A 41 -8.02 -14.22 15.81
C THR A 41 -7.57 -13.60 17.13
N SER A 42 -6.26 -13.43 17.29
CA SER A 42 -5.60 -12.65 18.34
C SER A 42 -5.85 -11.14 18.22
N GLY A 43 -6.40 -10.65 17.10
CA GLY A 43 -6.51 -9.23 16.78
C GLY A 43 -5.26 -8.63 16.14
N LEU A 44 -4.19 -9.41 15.94
CA LEU A 44 -2.96 -8.97 15.28
C LEU A 44 -3.23 -8.69 13.80
N ALA A 45 -2.75 -7.55 13.30
CA ALA A 45 -2.75 -7.26 11.87
C ALA A 45 -1.51 -7.89 11.19
N LEU A 46 -1.73 -8.60 10.10
CA LEU A 46 -0.70 -9.12 9.23
C LEU A 46 -0.79 -8.43 7.86
N ALA A 47 0.35 -8.08 7.29
CA ALA A 47 0.44 -7.59 5.92
C ALA A 47 1.21 -8.62 5.07
N THR A 48 0.60 -9.04 3.95
CA THR A 48 1.26 -9.89 2.95
C THR A 48 1.63 -9.04 1.76
N TRP A 49 2.93 -9.01 1.43
CA TRP A 49 3.45 -8.34 0.25
C TRP A 49 2.88 -8.93 -1.03
N VAL A 50 2.48 -8.07 -1.97
CA VAL A 50 1.99 -8.46 -3.30
C VAL A 50 3.00 -8.11 -4.38
N ALA A 51 3.39 -6.84 -4.47
CA ALA A 51 4.30 -6.33 -5.49
C ALA A 51 4.85 -4.94 -5.11
N ASP A 52 6.01 -4.62 -5.70
CA ASP A 52 6.64 -3.30 -5.63
C ASP A 52 6.67 -2.65 -7.01
N TYR A 53 6.62 -1.32 -7.04
CA TYR A 53 6.70 -0.50 -8.24
C TYR A 53 7.54 0.75 -7.99
N ASP A 54 8.32 1.16 -8.99
CA ASP A 54 9.12 2.39 -8.91
C ASP A 54 8.26 3.66 -9.05
N THR A 55 7.02 3.54 -9.56
CA THR A 55 6.11 4.67 -9.79
C THR A 55 4.71 4.36 -9.25
N ILE A 56 4.00 5.41 -8.84
CA ILE A 56 2.71 5.24 -8.16
C ILE A 56 1.59 4.76 -9.07
N GLY A 57 1.58 5.12 -10.35
CA GLY A 57 0.49 4.78 -11.28
C GLY A 57 0.21 3.28 -11.33
N PRO A 58 1.20 2.44 -11.72
CA PRO A 58 1.04 0.99 -11.74
C PRO A 58 0.70 0.37 -10.37
N ALA A 59 1.25 0.91 -9.27
CA ALA A 59 0.94 0.46 -7.92
C ALA A 59 -0.52 0.73 -7.55
N TYR A 60 -1.02 1.93 -7.87
CA TYR A 60 -2.39 2.34 -7.66
C TYR A 60 -3.37 1.49 -8.49
N GLU A 61 -3.09 1.30 -9.78
CA GLU A 61 -3.91 0.45 -10.65
C GLU A 61 -4.02 -0.97 -10.12
N LEU A 62 -2.91 -1.57 -9.65
CA LEU A 62 -2.95 -2.89 -9.02
C LEU A 62 -3.80 -2.87 -7.75
N ALA A 63 -3.56 -1.89 -6.87
CA ALA A 63 -4.24 -1.80 -5.59
C ALA A 63 -5.76 -1.61 -5.74
N GLU A 64 -6.18 -0.77 -6.68
CA GLU A 64 -7.59 -0.56 -7.03
C GLU A 64 -8.23 -1.83 -7.61
N ARG A 65 -7.55 -2.50 -8.55
CA ARG A 65 -8.03 -3.77 -9.14
C ARG A 65 -8.20 -4.85 -8.07
N LEU A 66 -7.27 -4.97 -7.12
CA LEU A 66 -7.37 -5.91 -6.01
C LEU A 66 -8.50 -5.57 -5.06
N SER A 67 -8.66 -4.29 -4.72
CA SER A 67 -9.75 -3.80 -3.87
C SER A 67 -11.11 -4.15 -4.47
N LEU A 68 -11.29 -3.91 -5.77
CA LEU A 68 -12.51 -4.26 -6.50
C LEU A 68 -12.72 -5.77 -6.59
N ALA A 69 -11.70 -6.52 -6.98
CA ALA A 69 -11.80 -7.97 -7.19
C ALA A 69 -12.12 -8.74 -5.90
N LEU A 70 -11.61 -8.26 -4.75
CA LEU A 70 -11.80 -8.88 -3.46
C LEU A 70 -12.96 -8.25 -2.66
N ALA A 71 -13.56 -7.15 -3.16
CA ALA A 71 -14.57 -6.37 -2.47
C ALA A 71 -14.14 -5.93 -1.05
N ILE A 72 -12.88 -5.48 -0.92
CA ILE A 72 -12.29 -5.00 0.33
C ILE A 72 -11.76 -3.57 0.17
N PRO A 73 -11.72 -2.75 1.22
CA PRO A 73 -11.26 -1.37 1.14
C PRO A 73 -9.79 -1.24 0.71
N LEU A 74 -9.49 -0.15 -0.01
CA LEU A 74 -8.15 0.33 -0.31
C LEU A 74 -7.75 1.44 0.68
N THR A 75 -6.65 1.24 1.40
CA THR A 75 -6.02 2.27 2.24
C THR A 75 -4.78 2.80 1.52
N ILE A 76 -4.70 4.11 1.33
CA ILE A 76 -3.55 4.77 0.70
C ILE A 76 -2.73 5.44 1.79
N LEU A 77 -1.52 4.95 2.01
CA LEU A 77 -0.54 5.46 2.96
C LEU A 77 0.61 6.15 2.21
N VAL A 78 0.22 7.04 1.28
CA VAL A 78 1.12 7.83 0.44
C VAL A 78 0.90 9.31 0.75
N PRO A 79 1.97 10.11 0.93
CA PRO A 79 1.85 11.57 1.08
C PRO A 79 1.09 12.21 -0.10
N GLU A 80 0.21 13.19 0.18
CA GLU A 80 -0.58 13.89 -0.85
C GLU A 80 0.22 14.37 -2.07
N PRO A 81 1.42 14.97 -1.94
CA PRO A 81 2.21 15.41 -3.10
C PRO A 81 2.69 14.28 -4.01
N LEU A 82 2.63 13.03 -3.54
CA LEU A 82 3.06 11.83 -4.26
C LEU A 82 1.88 11.03 -4.80
N MET A 83 0.64 11.39 -4.46
CA MET A 83 -0.55 10.77 -5.04
C MET A 83 -0.67 11.12 -6.53
N PRO A 84 -1.27 10.25 -7.36
CA PRO A 84 -1.55 10.62 -8.73
C PRO A 84 -2.57 11.75 -8.72
N ILE A 85 -2.29 12.84 -9.44
CA ILE A 85 -3.26 13.91 -9.64
C ILE A 85 -4.37 13.34 -10.52
N THR A 86 -5.55 13.17 -9.95
CA THR A 86 -6.76 12.94 -10.73
C THR A 86 -7.18 14.29 -11.29
N GLU A 87 -7.06 14.49 -12.60
CA GLU A 87 -7.65 15.63 -13.32
C GLU A 87 -9.19 15.52 -13.35
#